data_AF-A0A9D3S5J7-F1
#
_entry.id   AF-A0A9D3S5J7-F1
#
_cell.length_a   1.000
_cell.length_b   1.000
_cell.length_c   1.000
_cell.angle_alpha   90.00
_cell.angle_beta   90.00
_cell.angle_gamma   90.00
#
_symmetry.space_group_name_H-M   'P 1'
#
loop_
_entity.id
_entity.type
_entity.pdbx_description
1 polymer ?
#
loop_
_entity_poly.entity_id
_entity_poly.type
_entity_poly.pdbx_seq_one_letter_code
_entity_poly.pdbx_strand_id
1 'polypeptide(L)'
;MSSVKRRLGRLGERQSQPLDVMIAMGTGLATLHVPPRSSSSRRLSLLCASGSAWVLLPYRSTFTLGLCTMALISIEDLAGLDDEQLDDDITDNPEPMDEEEEERLYAHWQSVASTHQVSVPTEMRGPIQEMTRQNQQQERVPFTTVSEHTKLGEVVYEERVYPAGKWACIAREEKLYEQSISMAFMKLMRYICKENSAGRYLGMTVPVLSEIRMLEDGSFSKEILTVYYLPAEFQDNPEPTDPDIRIVQRESLRVVTMVFFGTTTEETITRQISQLWELLGSTDSLRRDLYMVAVYQNPGVSYRKNEIWFIRRDP
;
A
#
# COMPACT_ATOMS: atom_id res chain seq x y z
N MET A 1 -43.98 13.85 -49.89
CA MET A 1 -43.06 14.80 -50.55
C MET A 1 -41.72 14.72 -49.84
N SER A 2 -40.66 14.36 -50.58
CA SER A 2 -39.22 14.62 -50.32
C SER A 2 -38.59 14.09 -49.02
N SER A 3 -37.38 13.53 -48.96
CA SER A 3 -36.49 12.84 -49.90
C SER A 3 -35.29 12.40 -49.04
N VAL A 4 -35.05 11.08 -48.97
CA VAL A 4 -33.78 10.45 -49.34
C VAL A 4 -32.47 10.67 -48.53
N LYS A 5 -31.77 9.53 -48.37
CA LYS A 5 -30.33 9.25 -48.13
C LYS A 5 -29.83 9.11 -46.68
N ARG A 6 -29.74 7.86 -46.22
CA ARG A 6 -28.53 7.38 -45.51
C ARG A 6 -27.83 6.35 -46.39
N ARG A 7 -26.57 6.66 -46.72
CA ARG A 7 -25.64 5.82 -47.47
C ARG A 7 -24.57 5.31 -46.50
N LEU A 8 -24.11 4.10 -46.80
CA LEU A 8 -23.05 3.30 -46.18
C LEU A 8 -21.82 4.07 -45.66
N GLY A 9 -21.29 3.56 -44.54
CA GLY A 9 -19.94 2.98 -44.50
C GLY A 9 -18.84 3.80 -43.85
N ARG A 10 -18.25 3.26 -42.77
CA ARG A 10 -16.87 2.72 -42.76
C ARG A 10 -16.52 2.20 -41.37
N LEU A 11 -16.08 0.94 -41.31
CA LEU A 11 -15.26 0.43 -40.21
C LEU A 11 -14.01 1.31 -40.11
N GLY A 12 -13.75 1.80 -38.90
CA GLY A 12 -12.49 2.45 -38.54
C GLY A 12 -11.69 1.50 -37.66
N GLU A 13 -10.58 1.02 -38.20
CA GLU A 13 -9.56 0.20 -37.57
C GLU A 13 -9.08 0.83 -36.25
N ARG A 14 -9.10 0.06 -35.15
CA ARG A 14 -8.26 0.36 -33.98
C ARG A 14 -6.87 -0.18 -34.27
N GLN A 15 -5.96 0.72 -34.63
CA GLN A 15 -4.52 0.48 -34.55
C GLN A 15 -4.13 0.35 -33.08
N SER A 16 -3.81 -0.87 -32.67
CA SER A 16 -3.00 -1.17 -31.51
C SER A 16 -1.53 -0.89 -31.87
N GLN A 17 -0.90 0.07 -31.20
CA GLN A 17 0.56 0.20 -31.19
C GLN A 17 1.09 -0.11 -29.78
N PRO A 18 2.24 -0.80 -29.70
CA PRO A 18 2.78 -1.33 -28.46
C PRO A 18 3.52 -0.25 -27.65
N LEU A 19 3.34 -0.27 -26.33
CA LEU A 19 4.21 0.45 -25.40
C LEU A 19 5.41 -0.43 -25.09
N ASP A 20 6.54 -0.09 -25.70
CA ASP A 20 7.87 -0.58 -25.34
C ASP A 20 8.21 -0.12 -23.92
N VAL A 21 8.21 -1.06 -22.97
CA VAL A 21 8.82 -0.85 -21.65
C VAL A 21 10.14 -1.62 -21.61
N MET A 22 11.21 -0.84 -21.71
CA MET A 22 12.59 -1.27 -21.63
C MET A 22 12.92 -1.62 -20.17
N ILE A 23 12.96 -2.93 -19.86
CA ILE A 23 13.46 -3.44 -18.58
C ILE A 23 14.98 -3.58 -18.69
N ALA A 24 15.70 -2.70 -17.99
CA ALA A 24 17.12 -2.88 -17.71
C ALA A 24 17.27 -3.78 -16.47
N MET A 25 17.63 -5.05 -16.70
CA MET A 25 18.12 -5.97 -15.67
C MET A 25 19.59 -6.26 -15.97
N GLY A 26 20.46 -5.93 -15.02
CA GLY A 26 21.89 -6.20 -15.11
C GLY A 26 22.50 -6.24 -13.71
N THR A 27 22.24 -7.33 -12.98
CA THR A 27 22.94 -7.68 -11.75
C THR A 27 24.25 -8.39 -12.10
N GLY A 28 25.37 -7.85 -11.65
CA GLY A 28 26.67 -8.52 -11.66
C GLY A 28 27.45 -8.17 -10.40
N LEU A 29 27.52 -9.12 -9.46
CA LEU A 29 28.39 -9.08 -8.29
C LEU A 29 29.85 -9.08 -8.74
N ALA A 30 30.66 -8.15 -8.23
CA ALA A 30 32.11 -8.28 -8.21
C ALA A 30 32.66 -7.80 -6.85
N THR A 31 33.16 -8.77 -6.10
CA THR A 31 33.84 -8.63 -4.81
C THR A 31 35.14 -7.84 -5.02
N LEU A 32 35.31 -6.72 -4.31
CA LEU A 32 36.53 -5.91 -4.37
C LEU A 32 37.33 -6.05 -3.07
N HIS A 33 38.52 -6.63 -3.20
CA HIS A 33 39.54 -6.80 -2.18
C HIS A 33 40.30 -5.48 -1.99
N VAL A 34 40.45 -5.01 -0.75
CA VAL A 34 41.15 -3.77 -0.39
C VAL A 34 42.60 -4.08 -0.01
N PRO A 35 43.61 -3.44 -0.63
CA PRO A 35 44.95 -3.34 -0.06
C PRO A 35 45.25 -1.91 0.47
N PRO A 36 46.23 -1.74 1.39
CA PRO A 36 46.38 -0.52 2.18
C PRO A 36 47.38 0.51 1.65
N ARG A 37 47.13 1.77 2.03
CA ARG A 37 48.02 2.95 2.27
C ARG A 37 49.02 3.41 1.18
N SER A 38 48.93 4.67 0.76
CA SER A 38 49.80 5.80 1.22
C SER A 38 49.80 7.03 0.28
N SER A 39 49.83 8.20 0.93
CA SER A 39 50.36 9.54 0.57
C SER A 39 50.45 10.07 -0.88
N SER A 40 49.97 11.32 -1.01
CA SER A 40 50.59 12.50 -1.68
C SER A 40 50.02 13.02 -3.02
N SER A 41 49.48 14.24 -2.92
CA SER A 41 49.66 15.45 -3.76
C SER A 41 49.66 15.40 -5.31
N ARG A 42 48.81 16.30 -5.86
CA ARG A 42 48.97 17.19 -7.04
C ARG A 42 48.37 16.81 -8.41
N ARG A 43 47.46 17.72 -8.81
CA ARG A 43 47.33 18.49 -10.08
C ARG A 43 46.71 17.85 -11.33
N LEU A 44 45.61 18.50 -11.73
CA LEU A 44 45.18 18.95 -13.07
C LEU A 44 45.93 18.41 -14.30
N SER A 45 45.18 17.94 -15.30
CA SER A 45 45.12 18.56 -16.64
C SER A 45 43.96 17.99 -17.49
N LEU A 46 43.25 18.89 -18.18
CA LEU A 46 42.42 18.60 -19.36
C LEU A 46 43.31 18.14 -20.53
N LEU A 47 42.76 17.33 -21.46
CA LEU A 47 42.73 17.63 -22.91
C LEU A 47 41.97 16.57 -23.71
N CYS A 48 41.16 17.07 -24.64
CA CYS A 48 40.45 16.37 -25.72
C CYS A 48 41.39 15.58 -26.64
N ALA A 49 40.86 14.56 -27.33
CA ALA A 49 40.93 14.47 -28.80
C ALA A 49 40.21 13.21 -29.36
N SER A 50 39.30 13.46 -30.30
CA SER A 50 39.04 12.76 -31.59
C SER A 50 39.01 11.23 -31.69
N GLY A 51 37.92 10.74 -32.29
CA GLY A 51 37.98 10.17 -33.65
C GLY A 51 38.08 8.65 -33.80
N SER A 52 36.93 8.06 -34.20
CA SER A 52 36.77 7.05 -35.26
C SER A 52 37.57 5.73 -35.21
N ALA A 53 36.87 4.60 -35.13
CA ALA A 53 36.91 3.53 -36.15
C ALA A 53 36.04 2.34 -35.75
N TRP A 54 35.10 1.99 -36.63
CA TRP A 54 34.42 0.70 -36.64
C TRP A 54 35.35 -0.34 -37.27
N VAL A 55 35.60 -1.44 -36.56
CA VAL A 55 36.13 -2.68 -37.13
C VAL A 55 35.20 -3.81 -36.70
N LEU A 56 34.45 -4.33 -37.67
CA LEU A 56 33.76 -5.61 -37.60
C LEU A 56 34.76 -6.71 -38.00
N LEU A 57 34.95 -7.71 -37.14
CA LEU A 57 35.25 -9.07 -37.60
C LEU A 57 34.57 -10.09 -36.66
N PRO A 58 34.15 -11.25 -37.20
CA PRO A 58 33.21 -12.17 -36.57
C PRO A 58 33.92 -13.28 -35.80
N TYR A 59 33.28 -13.81 -34.76
CA TYR A 59 33.64 -15.13 -34.25
C TYR A 59 32.39 -15.94 -33.93
N ARG A 60 32.21 -17.01 -34.72
CA ARG A 60 31.28 -18.11 -34.47
C ARG A 60 31.76 -18.89 -33.25
N SER A 61 30.86 -19.11 -32.30
CA SER A 61 30.88 -20.32 -31.50
C SER A 61 29.45 -20.79 -31.25
N THR A 62 29.15 -21.95 -31.82
CA THR A 62 27.97 -22.75 -31.54
C THR A 62 28.09 -23.36 -30.15
N PHE A 63 27.16 -23.05 -29.25
CA PHE A 63 26.88 -23.87 -28.08
C PHE A 63 25.45 -24.40 -28.20
N THR A 64 25.35 -25.73 -28.07
CA THR A 64 24.14 -26.53 -27.99
C THR A 64 23.21 -26.02 -26.90
N LEU A 65 21.99 -25.60 -27.27
CA LEU A 65 20.89 -25.42 -26.33
C LEU A 65 20.50 -26.80 -25.77
N GLY A 66 20.86 -27.06 -24.51
CA GLY A 66 20.10 -27.99 -23.69
C GLY A 66 18.71 -27.37 -23.45
N LEU A 67 17.66 -28.07 -23.87
CA LEU A 67 16.29 -27.71 -23.53
C LEU A 67 16.15 -27.70 -22.00
N CYS A 68 16.10 -26.50 -21.42
CA CYS A 68 15.44 -26.31 -20.14
C CYS A 68 14.00 -25.95 -20.49
N THR A 69 13.11 -26.93 -20.41
CA THR A 69 11.66 -26.73 -20.43
C THR A 69 11.32 -25.73 -19.31
N MET A 70 11.17 -24.47 -19.68
CA MET A 70 10.49 -23.49 -18.85
C MET A 70 9.04 -23.95 -18.79
N ALA A 71 8.63 -24.54 -17.68
CA ALA A 71 7.23 -24.71 -17.36
C ALA A 71 6.64 -23.29 -17.24
N LEU A 72 6.06 -22.82 -18.34
CA LEU A 72 5.20 -21.66 -18.38
C LEU A 72 3.99 -22.01 -17.53
N ILE A 73 3.91 -21.47 -16.31
CA ILE A 73 2.65 -21.46 -15.57
C ILE A 73 1.74 -20.52 -16.38
N SER A 74 0.74 -21.10 -17.05
CA SER A 74 -0.22 -20.35 -17.85
C SER A 74 -1.03 -19.45 -16.92
N ILE A 75 -1.53 -18.34 -17.44
CA ILE A 75 -2.38 -17.38 -16.72
C ILE A 75 -3.73 -18.00 -16.28
N GLU A 76 -3.97 -19.26 -16.67
CA GLU A 76 -5.13 -20.08 -16.30
C GLU A 76 -4.93 -20.86 -14.99
N ASP A 77 -3.74 -20.87 -14.37
CA ASP A 77 -3.48 -21.53 -13.07
C ASP A 77 -3.67 -20.60 -11.85
N LEU A 78 -4.09 -19.35 -12.05
CA LEU A 78 -4.38 -18.36 -10.98
C LEU A 78 -5.86 -17.97 -10.90
N ALA A 79 -6.72 -18.70 -11.62
CA ALA A 79 -8.18 -18.56 -11.59
C ALA A 79 -8.87 -19.81 -10.99
N GLY A 80 -8.18 -20.56 -10.14
CA GLY A 80 -8.70 -21.78 -9.50
C GLY A 80 -9.38 -21.56 -8.15
N LEU A 81 -9.88 -20.36 -7.86
CA LEU A 81 -10.68 -20.06 -6.65
C LEU A 81 -11.82 -19.05 -6.94
N ASP A 82 -12.28 -18.95 -8.18
CA ASP A 82 -13.55 -18.29 -8.48
C ASP A 82 -14.21 -19.07 -9.63
N ASP A 83 -15.50 -19.39 -9.47
CA ASP A 83 -16.39 -20.10 -10.38
C ASP A 83 -16.36 -21.63 -10.37
N GLU A 84 -16.80 -22.25 -9.26
CA GLU A 84 -17.69 -23.41 -9.35
C GLU A 84 -19.07 -23.06 -8.76
N GLN A 85 -20.10 -23.49 -9.50
CA GLN A 85 -21.49 -23.08 -9.40
C GLN A 85 -22.11 -23.38 -8.03
N LEU A 86 -22.63 -22.33 -7.38
CA LEU A 86 -23.54 -22.44 -6.24
C LEU A 86 -24.94 -22.83 -6.75
N ASP A 87 -25.23 -24.13 -6.75
CA ASP A 87 -26.61 -24.64 -6.74
C ASP A 87 -26.99 -25.03 -5.29
N ASP A 88 -27.96 -24.29 -4.75
CA ASP A 88 -28.90 -24.60 -3.66
C ASP A 88 -28.50 -25.62 -2.56
N ASP A 89 -28.01 -25.13 -1.41
CA ASP A 89 -28.65 -25.37 -0.11
C ASP A 89 -28.19 -24.33 0.93
N ILE A 90 -29.14 -23.58 1.50
CA ILE A 90 -28.86 -22.59 2.55
C ILE A 90 -28.70 -23.34 3.87
N THR A 91 -27.49 -23.76 4.16
CA THR A 91 -27.01 -23.96 5.53
C THR A 91 -26.09 -22.80 5.88
N ASP A 92 -26.62 -21.83 6.61
CA ASP A 92 -25.97 -20.58 7.01
C ASP A 92 -24.95 -20.84 8.16
N ASN A 93 -24.06 -21.79 7.94
CA ASN A 93 -22.92 -22.08 8.79
C ASN A 93 -21.75 -22.41 7.85
N PRO A 94 -20.87 -21.43 7.52
CA PRO A 94 -19.69 -21.73 6.71
C PRO A 94 -18.93 -22.86 7.42
N GLU A 95 -18.60 -23.91 6.67
CA GLU A 95 -17.84 -25.03 7.22
C GLU A 95 -16.55 -24.49 7.85
N PRO A 96 -16.14 -25.01 9.02
CA PRO A 96 -14.89 -24.60 9.63
C PRO A 96 -13.76 -24.89 8.62
N MET A 97 -12.95 -23.86 8.36
CA MET A 97 -11.79 -23.96 7.47
C MET A 97 -10.94 -25.16 7.88
N ASP A 98 -10.52 -25.97 6.90
CA ASP A 98 -9.75 -27.17 7.21
C ASP A 98 -8.36 -26.80 7.80
N GLU A 99 -7.77 -27.72 8.58
CA GLU A 99 -6.49 -27.45 9.27
C GLU A 99 -5.34 -27.17 8.30
N GLU A 100 -5.38 -27.72 7.08
CA GLU A 100 -4.35 -27.53 6.07
C GLU A 100 -4.45 -26.14 5.44
N GLU A 101 -5.66 -25.67 5.17
CA GLU A 101 -5.99 -24.33 4.69
C GLU A 101 -5.65 -23.28 5.76
N GLU A 102 -5.91 -23.56 7.04
CA GLU A 102 -5.43 -22.73 8.15
C GLU A 102 -3.91 -22.57 8.12
N GLU A 103 -3.18 -23.67 8.00
CA GLU A 103 -1.72 -23.64 8.00
C GLU A 103 -1.18 -22.88 6.78
N ARG A 104 -1.79 -23.09 5.60
CA ARG A 104 -1.43 -22.36 4.38
C ARG A 104 -1.69 -20.86 4.51
N LEU A 105 -2.83 -20.47 5.07
CA LEU A 105 -3.18 -19.07 5.32
C LEU A 105 -2.19 -18.43 6.29
N TYR A 106 -1.89 -19.09 7.41
CA TYR A 106 -0.94 -18.59 8.38
C TYR A 106 0.47 -18.46 7.79
N ALA A 107 0.95 -19.47 7.07
CA ALA A 107 2.25 -19.46 6.39
C ALA A 107 2.33 -18.34 5.34
N HIS A 108 1.24 -18.09 4.60
CA HIS A 108 1.15 -16.95 3.68
C HIS A 108 1.38 -15.62 4.40
N TRP A 109 0.67 -15.38 5.51
CA TRP A 109 0.84 -14.13 6.28
C TRP A 109 2.21 -14.00 6.93
N GLN A 110 2.83 -15.11 7.35
CA GLN A 110 4.22 -15.12 7.78
C GLN A 110 5.17 -14.68 6.66
N SER A 111 4.96 -15.18 5.43
CA SER A 111 5.73 -14.77 4.27
C SER A 111 5.58 -13.27 4.00
N VAL A 112 4.34 -12.76 3.96
CA VAL A 112 4.06 -11.33 3.76
C VAL A 112 4.72 -10.46 4.84
N ALA A 113 4.60 -10.83 6.11
CA ALA A 113 5.21 -10.08 7.22
C ALA A 113 6.74 -10.07 7.14
N SER A 114 7.36 -11.18 6.72
CA SER A 114 8.81 -11.30 6.61
C SER A 114 9.41 -10.29 5.61
N THR A 115 8.68 -9.92 4.55
CA THR A 115 9.11 -8.89 3.60
C THR A 115 9.27 -7.51 4.23
N HIS A 116 8.63 -7.27 5.38
CA HIS A 116 8.70 -6.04 6.17
C HIS A 116 9.55 -6.21 7.44
N GLN A 117 10.32 -7.30 7.55
CA GLN A 117 11.12 -7.64 8.75
C GLN A 117 10.26 -7.74 10.02
N VAL A 118 9.04 -8.28 9.88
CA VAL A 118 8.09 -8.54 10.97
C VAL A 118 7.83 -10.04 11.06
N SER A 119 7.64 -10.55 12.27
CA SER A 119 7.16 -11.92 12.48
C SER A 119 5.70 -11.90 12.89
N VAL A 120 4.92 -12.88 12.41
CA VAL A 120 3.54 -13.10 12.84
C VAL A 120 3.56 -14.10 13.99
N PRO A 121 3.11 -13.74 15.20
CA PRO A 121 2.99 -14.65 16.33
C PRO A 121 1.88 -15.70 16.13
N THR A 122 2.01 -16.86 16.79
CA THR A 122 1.07 -17.98 16.65
C THR A 122 -0.36 -17.62 17.09
N GLU A 123 -0.50 -16.76 18.10
CA GLU A 123 -1.78 -16.25 18.57
C GLU A 123 -2.56 -15.46 17.50
N MET A 124 -1.91 -15.03 16.41
CA MET A 124 -2.57 -14.36 15.30
C MET A 124 -3.34 -15.31 14.39
N ARG A 125 -3.23 -16.64 14.53
CA ARG A 125 -3.98 -17.61 13.72
C ARG A 125 -5.48 -17.32 13.74
N GLY A 126 -6.10 -17.34 14.92
CA GLY A 126 -7.54 -17.07 15.08
C GLY A 126 -7.97 -15.71 14.50
N PRO A 127 -7.32 -14.59 14.86
CA PRO A 127 -7.62 -13.28 14.27
C PRO A 127 -7.47 -13.22 12.74
N ILE A 128 -6.43 -13.85 12.18
CA ILE A 128 -6.21 -13.93 10.73
C ILE A 128 -7.35 -14.69 10.04
N GLN A 129 -7.76 -15.84 10.59
CA GLN A 129 -8.87 -16.63 10.06
C GLN A 129 -10.18 -15.86 10.08
N GLU A 130 -10.52 -15.26 11.24
CA GLU A 130 -11.76 -14.51 11.40
C GLU A 130 -11.80 -13.32 10.43
N MET A 131 -10.69 -12.58 10.29
CA MET A 131 -10.66 -11.44 9.38
C MET A 131 -10.70 -11.85 7.90
N THR A 132 -10.09 -12.97 7.52
CA THR A 132 -10.21 -13.53 6.16
C THR A 132 -11.65 -13.93 5.86
N ARG A 133 -12.32 -14.62 6.79
CA ARG A 133 -13.73 -15.03 6.64
C ARG A 133 -14.67 -13.82 6.50
N GLN A 134 -14.39 -12.74 7.22
CA GLN A 134 -15.22 -11.53 7.24
C GLN A 134 -14.80 -10.47 6.20
N ASN A 135 -13.83 -10.76 5.33
CA ASN A 135 -13.17 -9.76 4.48
C ASN A 135 -14.12 -9.05 3.48
N GLN A 136 -15.31 -9.62 3.20
CA GLN A 136 -16.32 -9.01 2.35
C GLN A 136 -17.08 -7.85 3.02
N GLN A 137 -17.01 -7.70 4.35
CA GLN A 137 -17.83 -6.77 5.14
C GLN A 137 -17.04 -5.56 5.67
N GLN A 138 -16.33 -4.84 4.81
CA GLN A 138 -15.58 -3.65 5.22
C GLN A 138 -16.44 -2.38 5.15
N GLU A 139 -16.59 -1.67 6.27
CA GLU A 139 -17.24 -0.35 6.33
C GLU A 139 -16.25 0.75 5.89
N ARG A 140 -16.72 1.74 5.12
CA ARG A 140 -15.91 2.93 4.82
C ARG A 140 -16.19 4.01 5.83
N VAL A 141 -15.14 4.61 6.40
CA VAL A 141 -15.29 5.78 7.27
C VAL A 141 -16.02 6.88 6.49
N PRO A 142 -17.14 7.41 6.98
CA PRO A 142 -17.92 8.41 6.26
C PRO A 142 -17.14 9.72 6.14
N PHE A 143 -17.28 10.39 5.00
CA PHE A 143 -16.75 11.74 4.79
C PHE A 143 -17.63 12.55 3.85
N THR A 144 -17.50 13.87 3.91
CA THR A 144 -18.08 14.81 2.95
C THR A 144 -16.96 15.46 2.14
N THR A 145 -17.05 15.41 0.82
CA THR A 145 -16.13 16.14 -0.06
C THR A 145 -16.46 17.63 -0.04
N VAL A 146 -15.47 18.46 0.28
CA VAL A 146 -15.55 19.92 0.28
C VAL A 146 -15.20 20.48 -1.09
N SER A 147 -14.13 19.97 -1.70
CA SER A 147 -13.67 20.39 -3.02
C SER A 147 -12.78 19.34 -3.67
N GLU A 148 -12.77 19.29 -5.00
CA GLU A 148 -11.86 18.45 -5.78
C GLU A 148 -11.02 19.34 -6.69
N HIS A 149 -9.74 18.98 -6.84
CA HIS A 149 -8.85 19.63 -7.79
C HIS A 149 -8.49 18.65 -8.90
N THR A 150 -8.90 19.00 -10.13
CA THR A 150 -8.77 18.14 -11.30
C THR A 150 -7.73 18.70 -12.26
N LYS A 151 -6.90 17.82 -12.85
CA LYS A 151 -5.99 18.15 -13.95
C LYS A 151 -6.19 17.13 -15.06
N LEU A 152 -6.40 17.61 -16.29
CA LEU A 152 -6.65 16.76 -17.47
C LEU A 152 -7.82 15.76 -17.31
N GLY A 153 -8.82 16.10 -16.50
CA GLY A 153 -9.98 15.23 -16.26
C GLY A 153 -9.81 14.23 -15.11
N GLU A 154 -8.65 14.19 -14.45
CA GLU A 154 -8.40 13.31 -13.30
C GLU A 154 -8.29 14.12 -12.00
N VAL A 155 -8.87 13.60 -10.91
CA VAL A 155 -8.74 14.21 -9.57
C VAL A 155 -7.31 14.01 -9.09
N VAL A 156 -6.61 15.12 -8.86
CA VAL A 156 -5.22 15.13 -8.40
C VAL A 156 -5.17 15.10 -6.87
N TYR A 157 -5.98 15.94 -6.24
CA TYR A 157 -6.19 15.92 -4.80
C TYR A 157 -7.62 16.39 -4.50
N GLU A 158 -8.09 16.05 -3.31
CA GLU A 158 -9.40 16.46 -2.83
C GLU A 158 -9.34 16.90 -1.38
N GLU A 159 -10.36 17.63 -0.99
CA GLU A 159 -10.54 18.09 0.37
C GLU A 159 -11.78 17.43 0.96
N ARG A 160 -11.62 16.78 2.10
CA ARG A 160 -12.67 16.01 2.79
C ARG A 160 -12.83 16.49 4.23
N VAL A 161 -14.05 16.34 4.75
CA VAL A 161 -14.35 16.44 6.18
C VAL A 161 -14.83 15.09 6.67
N TYR A 162 -14.14 14.53 7.66
CA TYR A 162 -14.55 13.35 8.40
C TYR A 162 -15.27 13.79 9.68
N PRO A 163 -16.41 13.18 10.03
CA PRO A 163 -17.15 13.54 11.22
C PRO A 163 -16.40 13.14 12.49
N ALA A 164 -16.78 13.74 13.61
CA ALA A 164 -16.33 13.31 14.92
C ALA A 164 -16.74 11.85 15.20
N GLY A 165 -15.93 11.13 15.97
CA GLY A 165 -16.23 9.75 16.33
C GLY A 165 -15.12 9.11 17.15
N LYS A 166 -15.35 7.88 17.60
CA LYS A 166 -14.39 7.10 18.38
C LYS A 166 -13.46 6.29 17.49
N TRP A 167 -12.19 6.31 17.86
CA TRP A 167 -11.11 5.59 17.19
C TRP A 167 -10.31 4.78 18.19
N ALA A 168 -10.02 3.53 17.88
CA ALA A 168 -9.02 2.75 18.60
C ALA A 168 -7.64 3.22 18.16
N CYS A 169 -6.82 3.63 19.11
CA CYS A 169 -5.52 4.24 18.88
C CYS A 169 -4.44 3.43 19.59
N ILE A 170 -3.34 3.16 18.90
CA ILE A 170 -2.16 2.52 19.46
C ILE A 170 -0.89 3.16 18.93
N ALA A 171 0.03 3.49 19.82
CA ALA A 171 1.34 4.02 19.49
C ALA A 171 2.38 2.89 19.50
N ARG A 172 3.25 2.85 18.49
CA ARG A 172 4.39 1.93 18.44
C ARG A 172 5.61 2.67 17.92
N GLU A 173 6.75 2.33 18.49
CA GLU A 173 8.06 2.85 18.08
C GLU A 173 8.95 1.66 17.76
N GLU A 174 9.23 1.46 16.47
CA GLU A 174 10.17 0.46 15.99
C GLU A 174 11.22 1.13 15.09
N LYS A 175 12.25 0.37 14.71
CA LYS A 175 13.34 0.89 13.87
C LYS A 175 12.83 1.41 12.51
N LEU A 176 11.88 0.68 11.93
CA LEU A 176 11.26 0.98 10.64
C LEU A 176 9.79 1.36 10.82
N TYR A 177 9.31 2.27 9.98
CA TYR A 177 7.90 2.67 9.93
C TYR A 177 6.99 1.47 9.71
N GLU A 178 7.36 0.59 8.77
CA GLU A 178 6.63 -0.60 8.36
C GLU A 178 6.45 -1.59 9.51
N GLN A 179 7.46 -1.72 10.36
CA GLN A 179 7.41 -2.55 11.56
C GLN A 179 6.42 -1.97 12.57
N SER A 180 6.50 -0.65 12.82
CA SER A 180 5.63 0.06 13.75
C SER A 180 4.15 -0.13 13.39
N ILE A 181 3.78 0.11 12.12
CA ILE A 181 2.40 -0.03 11.66
C ILE A 181 1.93 -1.49 11.63
N SER A 182 2.80 -2.44 11.30
CA SER A 182 2.42 -3.86 11.23
C SER A 182 2.16 -4.43 12.64
N MET A 183 3.04 -4.12 13.60
CA MET A 183 2.88 -4.56 14.98
C MET A 183 1.69 -3.89 15.66
N ALA A 184 1.47 -2.60 15.39
CA ALA A 184 0.29 -1.87 15.84
C ALA A 184 -0.99 -2.51 15.29
N PHE A 185 -1.02 -2.81 13.99
CA PHE A 185 -2.19 -3.38 13.35
C PHE A 185 -2.48 -4.81 13.82
N MET A 186 -1.47 -5.65 14.10
CA MET A 186 -1.72 -6.99 14.68
C MET A 186 -2.44 -6.90 16.04
N LYS A 187 -2.09 -5.91 16.87
CA LYS A 187 -2.81 -5.65 18.13
C LYS A 187 -4.24 -5.15 17.89
N LEU A 188 -4.43 -4.22 16.95
CA LEU A 188 -5.77 -3.78 16.55
C LEU A 188 -6.61 -4.93 15.98
N MET A 189 -6.01 -5.83 15.20
CA MET A 189 -6.68 -6.99 14.63
C MET A 189 -7.19 -7.92 15.72
N ARG A 190 -6.41 -8.20 16.77
CA ARG A 190 -6.87 -8.93 17.96
C ARG A 190 -8.07 -8.25 18.62
N TYR A 191 -7.98 -6.94 18.85
CA TYR A 191 -9.07 -6.15 19.40
C TYR A 191 -10.35 -6.24 18.55
N ILE A 192 -10.23 -6.09 17.22
CA ILE A 192 -11.33 -6.25 16.27
C ILE A 192 -11.89 -7.68 16.33
N CYS A 193 -11.02 -8.69 16.48
CA CYS A 193 -11.36 -10.11 16.49
C CYS A 193 -11.59 -10.66 17.91
N LYS A 194 -12.54 -10.06 18.65
CA LYS A 194 -13.09 -10.55 19.93
C LYS A 194 -12.25 -10.28 21.19
N GLU A 195 -11.04 -9.73 21.10
CA GLU A 195 -10.30 -9.28 22.30
C GLU A 195 -10.73 -7.89 22.78
N ASN A 196 -12.04 -7.77 23.00
CA ASN A 196 -12.73 -6.59 23.47
C ASN A 196 -13.84 -6.99 24.45
N SER A 197 -14.33 -6.03 25.23
CA SER A 197 -15.36 -6.25 26.25
C SER A 197 -16.68 -6.83 25.73
N ALA A 198 -16.98 -6.67 24.44
CA ALA A 198 -18.17 -7.26 23.82
C ALA A 198 -17.96 -8.71 23.35
N GLY A 199 -16.71 -9.21 23.36
CA GLY A 199 -16.36 -10.59 23.00
C GLY A 199 -16.73 -10.97 21.56
N ARG A 200 -16.91 -9.99 20.68
CA ARG A 200 -17.41 -10.17 19.31
C ARG A 200 -16.48 -9.55 18.28
N TYR A 201 -16.64 -9.99 17.04
CA TYR A 201 -16.01 -9.33 15.90
C TYR A 201 -16.64 -7.94 15.73
N LEU A 202 -15.82 -6.90 15.71
CA LEU A 202 -16.30 -5.52 15.63
C LEU A 202 -16.62 -5.09 14.20
N GLY A 203 -16.04 -5.72 13.17
CA GLY A 203 -16.15 -5.27 11.77
C GLY A 203 -14.92 -4.47 11.34
N MET A 204 -14.41 -4.69 10.13
CA MET A 204 -13.28 -3.91 9.63
C MET A 204 -13.76 -2.58 9.04
N THR A 205 -13.06 -1.48 9.32
CA THR A 205 -13.28 -0.19 8.67
C THR A 205 -12.05 0.26 7.90
N VAL A 206 -12.27 0.94 6.79
CA VAL A 206 -11.21 1.56 6.00
C VAL A 206 -11.45 3.06 5.79
N PRO A 207 -10.40 3.89 5.78
CA PRO A 207 -8.99 3.49 5.92
C PRO A 207 -8.54 3.26 7.37
N VAL A 208 -7.49 2.45 7.54
CA VAL A 208 -6.64 2.50 8.72
C VAL A 208 -5.67 3.67 8.54
N LEU A 209 -5.53 4.52 9.56
CA LEU A 209 -4.68 5.71 9.48
C LEU A 209 -3.40 5.50 10.30
N SER A 210 -2.29 6.00 9.79
CA SER A 210 -1.04 6.14 10.55
C SER A 210 -0.69 7.62 10.64
N GLU A 211 -0.59 8.17 11.84
CA GLU A 211 -0.12 9.54 12.05
C GLU A 211 1.40 9.60 12.14
N ILE A 212 1.96 10.56 11.42
CA ILE A 212 3.40 10.75 11.30
C ILE A 212 3.69 12.18 11.75
N ARG A 213 4.38 12.29 12.89
CA ARG A 213 4.85 13.57 13.41
C ARG A 213 6.22 13.89 12.81
N MET A 214 6.40 15.14 12.40
CA MET A 214 7.70 15.66 11.99
C MET A 214 8.41 16.30 13.20
N LEU A 215 9.68 15.98 13.38
CA LEU A 215 10.56 16.64 14.33
C LEU A 215 11.05 17.98 13.78
N GLU A 216 11.61 18.83 14.64
CA GLU A 216 12.10 20.16 14.26
C GLU A 216 13.23 20.11 13.21
N ASP A 217 14.00 19.02 13.20
CA ASP A 217 15.06 18.76 12.22
C ASP A 217 14.54 18.26 10.87
N GLY A 218 13.22 18.10 10.72
CA GLY A 218 12.56 17.62 9.51
C GLY A 218 12.54 16.09 9.36
N SER A 219 13.04 15.35 10.35
CA SER A 219 12.95 13.88 10.37
C SER A 219 11.60 13.40 10.94
N PHE A 220 11.30 12.12 10.74
CA PHE A 220 10.08 11.50 11.28
C PHE A 220 10.28 11.15 12.75
N SER A 221 9.28 11.41 13.57
CA SER A 221 9.15 10.76 14.87
C SER A 221 9.11 9.25 14.66
N LYS A 222 9.89 8.51 15.46
CA LYS A 222 9.87 7.04 15.42
C LYS A 222 8.60 6.45 16.02
N GLU A 223 7.98 7.13 16.97
CA GLU A 223 6.65 6.78 17.45
C GLU A 223 5.61 7.09 16.35
N ILE A 224 4.91 6.05 15.91
CA ILE A 224 3.81 6.10 14.94
C ILE A 224 2.50 5.76 15.64
N LEU A 225 1.51 6.63 15.51
CA LEU A 225 0.16 6.36 16.02
C LEU A 225 -0.68 5.71 14.91
N THR A 226 -1.04 4.45 15.09
CA THR A 226 -1.96 3.76 14.18
C THR A 226 -3.36 3.81 14.76
N VAL A 227 -4.34 4.19 13.93
CA VAL A 227 -5.72 4.36 14.37
C VAL A 227 -6.72 3.70 13.43
N TYR A 228 -7.73 3.11 14.03
CA TYR A 228 -8.83 2.41 13.40
C TYR A 228 -10.15 3.01 13.88
N TYR A 229 -11.04 3.33 12.94
CA TYR A 229 -12.35 3.89 13.26
C TYR A 229 -13.24 2.79 13.81
N LEU A 230 -13.98 3.05 14.89
CA LEU A 230 -14.96 2.07 15.35
C LEU A 230 -16.15 2.08 14.38
N PRO A 231 -16.64 0.92 13.90
CA PRO A 231 -17.83 0.84 13.06
C PRO A 231 -19.02 1.53 13.73
N ALA A 232 -19.99 1.99 12.93
CA ALA A 232 -21.12 2.78 13.43
C ALA A 232 -21.88 2.08 14.57
N GLU A 233 -22.06 0.75 14.49
CA GLU A 233 -22.68 -0.08 15.53
C GLU A 233 -21.92 -0.04 16.87
N PHE A 234 -20.60 0.15 16.84
CA PHE A 234 -19.72 0.05 18.01
C PHE A 234 -19.21 1.42 18.50
N GLN A 235 -19.81 2.52 18.06
CA GLN A 235 -19.49 3.86 18.57
C GLN A 235 -19.80 4.03 20.07
N ASP A 236 -20.47 3.06 20.72
CA ASP A 236 -20.67 2.99 22.17
C ASP A 236 -19.46 2.47 22.97
N ASN A 237 -18.29 2.27 22.33
CA ASN A 237 -16.98 2.02 22.96
C ASN A 237 -16.80 0.63 23.61
N PRO A 238 -16.59 -0.45 22.82
CA PRO A 238 -16.14 -1.72 23.37
C PRO A 238 -14.70 -1.59 23.88
N GLU A 239 -14.50 -1.69 25.20
CA GLU A 239 -13.17 -1.57 25.81
C GLU A 239 -12.20 -2.67 25.32
N PRO A 240 -10.95 -2.33 24.97
CA PRO A 240 -9.94 -3.30 24.57
C PRO A 240 -9.39 -4.07 25.77
N THR A 241 -9.01 -5.33 25.55
CA THR A 241 -8.28 -6.12 26.56
C THR A 241 -6.78 -5.77 26.60
N ASP A 242 -6.22 -5.32 25.47
CA ASP A 242 -4.81 -4.90 25.37
C ASP A 242 -4.65 -3.46 25.92
N PRO A 243 -3.84 -3.24 26.98
CA PRO A 243 -3.72 -1.92 27.62
C PRO A 243 -3.02 -0.87 26.76
N ASP A 244 -2.35 -1.26 25.68
CA ASP A 244 -1.72 -0.32 24.74
C ASP A 244 -2.73 0.32 23.78
N ILE A 245 -3.94 -0.25 23.68
CA ILE A 245 -5.01 0.28 22.83
C ILE A 245 -5.86 1.23 23.67
N ARG A 246 -6.03 2.45 23.17
CA ARG A 246 -6.89 3.47 23.77
C ARG A 246 -8.01 3.82 22.83
N ILE A 247 -9.24 3.82 23.32
CA ILE A 247 -10.36 4.38 22.55
C ILE A 247 -10.43 5.88 22.81
N VAL A 248 -10.38 6.66 21.73
CA VAL A 248 -10.30 8.11 21.77
C VAL A 248 -11.46 8.70 20.97
N GLN A 249 -12.25 9.56 21.61
CA GLN A 249 -13.16 10.45 20.90
C GLN A 249 -12.34 11.50 20.16
N ARG A 250 -12.45 11.51 18.83
CA ARG A 250 -11.82 12.52 17.97
C ARG A 250 -12.88 13.48 17.47
N GLU A 251 -12.49 14.75 17.39
CA GLU A 251 -13.30 15.80 16.77
C GLU A 251 -13.36 15.61 15.24
N SER A 252 -14.22 16.40 14.60
CA SER A 252 -14.29 16.48 13.15
C SER A 252 -12.91 16.78 12.56
N LEU A 253 -12.52 16.08 11.50
CA LEU A 253 -11.20 16.19 10.88
C LEU A 253 -11.33 16.65 9.43
N ARG A 254 -10.76 17.82 9.12
CA ARG A 254 -10.70 18.34 7.75
C ARG A 254 -9.32 18.08 7.15
N VAL A 255 -9.29 17.39 6.01
CA VAL A 255 -8.03 16.99 5.36
C VAL A 255 -8.02 17.35 3.88
N VAL A 256 -6.81 17.59 3.38
CA VAL A 256 -6.49 17.56 1.95
C VAL A 256 -5.75 16.26 1.66
N THR A 257 -6.23 15.47 0.71
CA THR A 257 -5.74 14.12 0.45
C THR A 257 -5.35 13.91 -1.01
N MET A 258 -4.28 13.15 -1.23
CA MET A 258 -3.78 12.73 -2.53
C MET A 258 -3.53 11.23 -2.55
N VAL A 259 -4.02 10.56 -3.58
CA VAL A 259 -3.85 9.11 -3.79
C VAL A 259 -2.43 8.80 -4.27
N PHE A 260 -1.85 7.73 -3.75
CA PHE A 260 -0.61 7.14 -4.25
C PHE A 260 -0.64 5.62 -4.12
N PHE A 261 0.29 4.93 -4.76
CA PHE A 261 0.30 3.48 -4.84
C PHE A 261 1.62 2.85 -4.37
N GLY A 262 1.53 1.61 -3.90
CA GLY A 262 2.67 0.79 -3.50
C GLY A 262 2.95 0.81 -1.99
N THR A 263 4.14 0.35 -1.63
CA THR A 263 4.54 0.22 -0.22
C THR A 263 4.80 1.58 0.43
N THR A 264 4.33 1.71 1.66
CA THR A 264 4.46 2.90 2.50
C THR A 264 5.71 2.76 3.36
N THR A 265 6.73 3.57 3.08
CA THR A 265 8.02 3.64 3.79
C THR A 265 8.31 5.11 4.10
N GLU A 266 9.23 5.42 5.02
CA GLU A 266 9.60 6.82 5.30
C GLU A 266 10.00 7.58 4.02
N GLU A 267 10.72 6.92 3.10
CA GLU A 267 11.11 7.48 1.81
C GLU A 267 9.91 7.75 0.90
N THR A 268 9.02 6.76 0.71
CA THR A 268 7.88 6.94 -0.20
C THR A 268 6.94 8.01 0.35
N ILE A 269 6.70 8.03 1.65
CA ILE A 269 5.87 9.02 2.34
C ILE A 269 6.48 10.41 2.19
N THR A 270 7.79 10.58 2.44
CA THR A 270 8.48 11.87 2.26
C THR A 270 8.30 12.40 0.84
N ARG A 271 8.43 11.53 -0.17
CA ARG A 271 8.18 11.90 -1.57
C ARG A 271 6.74 12.36 -1.80
N GLN A 272 5.76 11.66 -1.23
CA GLN A 272 4.34 12.02 -1.38
C GLN A 272 3.99 13.34 -0.67
N ILE A 273 4.60 13.60 0.50
CA ILE A 273 4.49 14.88 1.20
C ILE A 273 5.01 16.01 0.29
N SER A 274 6.22 15.88 -0.25
CA SER A 274 6.78 16.90 -1.16
C SER A 274 5.90 17.13 -2.39
N GLN A 275 5.40 16.06 -3.01
CA GLN A 275 4.52 16.15 -4.18
C GLN A 275 3.21 16.88 -3.87
N LEU A 276 2.56 16.59 -2.75
CA LEU A 276 1.34 17.30 -2.38
C LEU A 276 1.62 18.77 -2.05
N TRP A 277 2.73 19.10 -1.38
CA TRP A 277 3.13 20.50 -1.15
C TRP A 277 3.36 21.28 -2.46
N GLU A 278 3.91 20.66 -3.50
CA GLU A 278 4.10 21.30 -4.81
C GLU A 278 2.78 21.58 -5.54
N LEU A 279 1.75 20.76 -5.29
CA LEU A 279 0.43 20.90 -5.91
C LEU A 279 -0.46 21.94 -5.21
N LEU A 280 -0.16 22.25 -3.95
CA LEU A 280 -0.96 23.15 -3.14
C LEU A 280 -0.58 24.62 -3.36
N GLY A 281 -1.59 25.47 -3.54
CA GLY A 281 -1.42 26.92 -3.65
C GLY A 281 -1.27 27.59 -2.28
N SER A 282 -2.39 27.92 -1.65
CA SER A 282 -2.40 28.48 -0.28
C SER A 282 -2.31 27.38 0.76
N THR A 283 -1.42 27.55 1.73
CA THR A 283 -1.10 26.52 2.71
C THR A 283 -1.09 26.97 4.17
N ASP A 284 -1.50 28.22 4.44
CA ASP A 284 -1.41 28.82 5.77
C ASP A 284 -2.28 28.11 6.81
N SER A 285 -3.38 27.50 6.36
CA SER A 285 -4.29 26.71 7.20
C SER A 285 -3.90 25.24 7.34
N LEU A 286 -2.80 24.78 6.73
CA LEU A 286 -2.36 23.38 6.82
C LEU A 286 -1.29 23.21 7.90
N ARG A 287 -1.39 22.09 8.63
CA ARG A 287 -0.33 21.64 9.52
C ARG A 287 0.88 21.16 8.71
N ARG A 288 2.07 21.37 9.27
CA ARG A 288 3.36 20.98 8.67
C ARG A 288 4.11 19.94 9.51
N ASP A 289 3.66 19.78 10.75
CA ASP A 289 4.25 18.94 11.79
C ASP A 289 3.54 17.58 11.94
N LEU A 290 2.42 17.39 11.24
CA LEU A 290 1.62 16.16 11.32
C LEU A 290 1.00 15.84 9.95
N TYR A 291 1.25 14.62 9.49
CA TYR A 291 0.64 14.03 8.31
C TYR A 291 -0.04 12.72 8.68
N MET A 292 -0.96 12.24 7.84
CA MET A 292 -1.52 10.90 8.00
C MET A 292 -1.39 10.11 6.71
N VAL A 293 -1.08 8.82 6.82
CA VAL A 293 -1.18 7.87 5.72
C VAL A 293 -2.44 7.04 5.91
N ALA A 294 -3.31 7.02 4.91
CA ALA A 294 -4.53 6.23 4.90
C ALA A 294 -4.36 4.99 4.02
N VAL A 295 -4.56 3.82 4.62
CA VAL A 295 -4.38 2.51 3.98
C VAL A 295 -5.72 1.79 3.89
N TYR A 296 -6.04 1.28 2.71
CA TYR A 296 -7.32 0.65 2.39
C TYR A 296 -7.23 -0.85 2.18
N GLN A 297 -6.02 -1.38 1.98
CA GLN A 297 -5.78 -2.75 1.56
C GLN A 297 -4.73 -3.41 2.44
N ASN A 298 -4.79 -4.74 2.51
CA ASN A 298 -3.85 -5.53 3.30
C ASN A 298 -2.42 -5.49 2.71
N PRO A 299 -1.38 -5.81 3.49
CA PRO A 299 0.01 -5.68 3.03
C PRO A 299 0.42 -6.70 1.96
N GLY A 300 -0.37 -7.74 1.71
CA GLY A 300 -0.14 -8.71 0.62
C GLY A 300 -0.53 -8.19 -0.76
N VAL A 301 -1.32 -7.11 -0.84
CA VAL A 301 -1.72 -6.51 -2.12
C VAL A 301 -0.54 -5.75 -2.74
N SER A 302 -0.13 -6.21 -3.92
CA SER A 302 0.84 -5.51 -4.75
C SER A 302 0.24 -4.19 -5.27
N TYR A 303 1.06 -3.13 -5.32
CA TYR A 303 0.62 -1.80 -5.79
C TYR A 303 -0.61 -1.27 -5.03
N ARG A 304 -0.68 -1.51 -3.72
CA ARG A 304 -1.80 -1.09 -2.85
C ARG A 304 -2.09 0.40 -2.95
N LYS A 305 -3.38 0.76 -3.01
CA LYS A 305 -3.86 2.14 -2.95
C LYS A 305 -3.71 2.68 -1.53
N ASN A 306 -3.06 3.82 -1.40
CA ASN A 306 -2.97 4.60 -0.18
C ASN A 306 -3.29 6.06 -0.49
N GLU A 307 -3.41 6.85 0.57
CA GLU A 307 -3.52 8.30 0.46
C GLU A 307 -2.62 8.98 1.49
N ILE A 308 -2.04 10.14 1.12
CA ILE A 308 -1.35 11.04 2.05
C ILE A 308 -2.31 12.17 2.40
N TRP A 309 -2.49 12.44 3.69
CA TRP A 309 -3.43 13.42 4.20
C TRP A 309 -2.70 14.54 4.92
N PHE A 310 -3.03 15.76 4.54
CA PHE A 310 -2.60 17.00 5.21
C PHE A 310 -3.77 17.54 6.00
N ILE A 311 -3.53 17.86 7.27
CA ILE A 311 -4.58 18.27 8.20
C ILE A 311 -4.76 19.78 8.11
N ARG A 312 -5.99 20.24 7.88
CA ARG A 312 -6.34 21.66 8.06
C ARG A 312 -6.50 21.95 9.55
N ARG A 313 -5.98 23.10 9.97
CA ARG A 313 -6.31 23.68 11.27
C ARG A 313 -7.78 24.10 11.23
N ASP A 314 -8.53 23.74 12.27
CA ASP A 314 -9.86 24.31 12.46
C ASP A 314 -9.73 25.84 12.64
N PRO A 315 -10.63 26.64 12.05
CA PRO A 315 -10.63 28.09 12.20
C PRO A 315 -10.74 28.58 13.64
#